data_AF-A0A660ZQ13-F1
#
_entry.id   AF-A0A660ZQ13-F1
#
_cell.length_a   1.000
_cell.length_b   1.000
_cell.length_c   1.000
_cell.angle_alpha   90.00
_cell.angle_beta   90.00
_cell.angle_gamma   90.00
#
_symmetry.space_group_name_H-M   'P 1'
#
loop_
_entity.id
_entity.type
_entity.pdbx_description
1 polymer ?
#
loop_
_entity_poly.entity_id
_entity_poly.type
_entity_poly.pdbx_seq_one_letter_code
_entity_poly.pdbx_strand_id
1 'polypeptide(L)'
;MKAKISAFLVFIVLSIACNAFAQSNRATSLVRVHLSRVMTEKALVDKGVDIIHVYPDGRADVAVTDEQLDWLRQLSARIKMLQRASLTARSTLDENLGAYHTYAEMLDDMSQLAAAYPELARLDTLGTSIEGRLIVAMKISDNVDIDEGEPEVLIMGCHHSRELMSVEVPLKLAH
;
A
#
# COMPACT_ATOMS: atom_id res chain seq x y z
N MET A 1 -33.94 28.59 -2.94
CA MET A 1 -33.90 27.14 -3.21
C MET A 1 -33.11 26.71 -4.46
N LYS A 2 -32.86 27.57 -5.46
CA LYS A 2 -32.18 27.16 -6.72
C LYS A 2 -30.65 26.94 -6.62
N ALA A 3 -29.97 27.55 -5.65
CA ALA A 3 -28.50 27.44 -5.51
C ALA A 3 -28.00 26.09 -4.92
N LYS A 4 -28.79 25.41 -4.09
CA LYS A 4 -28.40 24.13 -3.45
C LYS A 4 -28.46 22.93 -4.38
N ILE A 5 -29.37 22.96 -5.37
CA ILE A 5 -29.53 21.87 -6.36
C ILE A 5 -28.37 21.89 -7.37
N SER A 6 -27.85 23.07 -7.72
CA SER A 6 -26.72 23.22 -8.64
C SER A 6 -25.42 22.67 -8.07
N ALA A 7 -25.10 22.98 -6.81
CA ALA A 7 -23.89 22.47 -6.14
C ALA A 7 -23.93 20.94 -5.96
N PHE A 8 -25.10 20.37 -5.67
CA PHE A 8 -25.29 18.93 -5.53
C PHE A 8 -25.12 18.18 -6.87
N LEU A 9 -25.64 18.74 -7.97
CA LEU A 9 -25.45 18.16 -9.31
C LEU A 9 -23.98 18.25 -9.77
N VAL A 10 -23.29 19.36 -9.51
CA VAL A 10 -21.86 19.50 -9.83
C VAL A 10 -21.03 18.49 -9.04
N PHE A 11 -21.34 18.28 -7.76
CA PHE A 11 -20.65 17.29 -6.93
C PHE A 11 -20.86 15.86 -7.46
N ILE A 12 -22.10 15.49 -7.83
CA ILE A 12 -22.40 14.17 -8.43
C ILE A 12 -21.65 13.96 -9.75
N VAL A 13 -21.66 14.95 -10.64
CA VAL A 13 -20.94 14.86 -11.92
C VAL A 13 -19.43 14.72 -11.69
N LEU A 14 -18.86 15.45 -10.73
CA LEU A 14 -17.45 15.37 -10.37
C LEU A 14 -17.09 14.00 -9.76
N SER A 15 -17.95 13.45 -8.89
CA SER A 15 -17.76 12.12 -8.31
C SER A 15 -17.87 11.00 -9.35
N ILE A 16 -18.79 11.10 -10.31
CA ILE A 16 -18.93 10.13 -11.41
C ILE A 16 -17.71 10.20 -12.34
N ALA A 17 -17.26 11.40 -12.70
CA ALA A 17 -16.08 11.59 -13.54
C ALA A 17 -14.79 11.08 -12.86
N CYS A 18 -14.65 11.32 -11.55
CA CYS A 18 -13.52 10.82 -10.77
C CYS A 18 -13.48 9.28 -10.73
N ASN A 19 -14.64 8.63 -10.50
CA ASN A 19 -14.74 7.18 -10.51
C ASN A 19 -14.44 6.57 -11.89
N ALA A 20 -14.94 7.17 -12.98
CA ALA A 20 -14.68 6.69 -14.33
C ALA A 20 -13.19 6.81 -14.70
N PHE A 21 -12.54 7.92 -14.35
CA PHE A 21 -11.10 8.12 -14.54
C PHE A 21 -10.25 7.17 -13.68
N ALA A 22 -10.66 6.94 -12.44
CA ALA A 22 -10.01 5.96 -11.57
C ALA A 22 -10.15 4.53 -12.11
N GLN A 23 -11.27 4.20 -12.76
CA GLN A 23 -11.52 2.89 -13.35
C GLN A 23 -10.72 2.68 -14.65
N SER A 24 -10.55 3.71 -15.48
CA SER A 24 -9.72 3.63 -16.70
C SER A 24 -8.23 3.53 -16.42
N ASN A 25 -7.76 4.04 -15.28
CA ASN A 25 -6.35 3.99 -14.88
C ASN A 25 -5.96 2.74 -14.07
N ARG A 26 -6.86 1.75 -13.94
CA ARG A 26 -6.49 0.51 -13.24
C ARG A 26 -5.61 -0.35 -14.12
N ALA A 27 -4.48 -0.77 -13.57
CA ALA A 27 -3.62 -1.73 -14.23
C ALA A 27 -4.38 -3.05 -14.50
N THR A 28 -4.39 -3.45 -15.76
CA THR A 28 -5.11 -4.61 -16.28
C THR A 28 -4.22 -5.84 -16.35
N SER A 29 -2.90 -5.63 -16.38
CA SER A 29 -1.91 -6.68 -16.59
C SER A 29 -0.64 -6.46 -15.76
N LEU A 30 -0.03 -7.56 -15.32
CA LEU A 30 1.34 -7.57 -14.80
C LEU A 30 2.25 -8.14 -15.88
N VAL A 31 3.28 -7.38 -16.25
CA VAL A 31 4.20 -7.76 -17.31
C VAL A 31 5.65 -7.59 -16.87
N ARG A 32 6.54 -8.40 -17.45
CA ARG A 32 7.98 -8.24 -17.33
C ARG A 32 8.54 -7.62 -18.60
N VAL A 33 9.34 -6.59 -18.45
CA VAL A 33 10.03 -5.89 -19.54
C VAL A 33 11.55 -5.89 -19.30
N HIS A 34 12.34 -5.66 -20.35
CA HIS A 34 13.79 -5.45 -20.23
C HIS A 34 14.13 -3.98 -20.42
N LEU A 35 14.63 -3.34 -19.37
CA LEU A 35 15.09 -1.96 -19.41
C LEU A 35 16.15 -1.78 -20.49
N SER A 36 16.09 -0.63 -21.15
CA SER A 36 16.99 -0.29 -22.25
C SER A 36 17.26 1.21 -22.27
N ARG A 37 18.10 1.68 -23.21
CA ARG A 37 18.40 3.11 -23.35
C ARG A 37 17.16 3.98 -23.59
N VAL A 38 16.13 3.43 -24.24
CA VAL A 38 14.88 4.15 -24.55
C VAL A 38 13.75 3.81 -23.59
N MET A 39 13.87 2.72 -22.83
CA MET A 39 12.88 2.25 -21.87
C MET A 39 13.54 2.16 -20.50
N THR A 40 13.80 3.33 -19.91
CA THR A 40 14.39 3.49 -18.57
C THR A 40 13.29 3.48 -17.50
N GLU A 41 13.66 3.32 -16.23
CA GLU A 41 12.73 3.48 -15.10
C GLU A 41 12.05 4.86 -15.13
N LYS A 42 12.81 5.92 -15.45
CA LYS A 42 12.25 7.26 -15.62
C LYS A 42 11.18 7.31 -16.72
N ALA A 43 11.40 6.67 -17.87
CA ALA A 43 10.40 6.63 -18.94
C ALA A 43 9.12 5.90 -18.52
N LEU A 44 9.24 4.85 -17.70
CA LEU A 44 8.10 4.14 -17.11
C LEU A 44 7.34 5.04 -16.14
N VAL A 45 8.04 5.70 -15.20
CA VAL A 45 7.46 6.61 -14.21
C VAL A 45 6.78 7.81 -14.89
N ASP A 46 7.42 8.42 -15.89
CA ASP A 46 6.85 9.55 -16.64
C ASP A 46 5.57 9.15 -17.40
N LYS A 47 5.43 7.88 -17.80
CA LYS A 47 4.22 7.32 -18.42
C LYS A 47 3.18 6.83 -17.38
N GLY A 48 3.45 7.02 -16.08
CA GLY A 48 2.58 6.62 -14.98
C GLY A 48 2.49 5.11 -14.79
N VAL A 49 3.51 4.35 -15.21
CA VAL A 49 3.56 2.90 -15.03
C VAL A 49 3.95 2.59 -13.58
N ASP A 50 3.20 1.69 -12.93
CA ASP A 50 3.54 1.21 -11.58
C ASP A 50 4.62 0.14 -11.64
N ILE A 51 5.78 0.45 -11.09
CA ILE A 51 6.93 -0.46 -11.02
C ILE A 51 6.81 -1.30 -9.75
N ILE A 52 6.72 -2.62 -9.94
CA ILE A 52 6.60 -3.57 -8.84
C ILE A 52 7.99 -4.01 -8.36
N HIS A 53 8.88 -4.30 -9.30
CA HIS A 53 10.24 -4.76 -8.98
C HIS A 53 11.21 -4.48 -10.13
N VAL A 54 12.46 -4.14 -9.79
CA VAL A 54 13.57 -4.01 -10.75
C VAL A 54 14.64 -5.04 -10.39
N TYR A 55 14.98 -5.89 -11.36
CA TYR A 55 15.99 -6.93 -11.21
C TYR A 55 17.39 -6.38 -11.52
N PRO A 56 18.45 -6.90 -10.86
CA PRO A 56 19.83 -6.52 -11.16
C PRO A 56 20.28 -6.77 -12.61
N ASP A 57 19.62 -7.70 -13.32
CA ASP A 57 19.90 -8.03 -14.72
C ASP A 57 19.21 -7.09 -15.73
N GLY A 58 18.59 -6.00 -15.25
CA GLY A 58 17.94 -5.00 -16.07
C GLY A 58 16.51 -5.36 -16.49
N ARG A 59 15.89 -6.39 -15.91
CA ARG A 59 14.45 -6.64 -16.08
C ARG A 59 13.65 -5.82 -15.08
N ALA A 60 12.39 -5.52 -15.41
CA ALA A 60 11.44 -4.92 -14.48
C ALA A 60 10.08 -5.59 -14.59
N ASP A 61 9.43 -5.84 -13.45
CA ASP A 61 8.04 -6.24 -13.36
C ASP A 61 7.19 -5.00 -13.13
N VAL A 62 6.20 -4.78 -13.99
CA VAL A 62 5.39 -3.56 -14.02
C VAL A 62 3.90 -3.88 -14.16
N ALA A 63 3.08 -3.18 -13.38
CA ALA A 63 1.64 -3.20 -13.50
C ALA A 63 1.22 -2.11 -14.49
N VAL A 64 0.51 -2.51 -15.56
CA VAL A 64 0.21 -1.66 -16.71
C VAL A 64 -1.27 -1.67 -17.07
N THR A 65 -1.79 -0.53 -17.51
CA THR A 65 -3.07 -0.42 -18.21
C THR A 65 -2.96 -0.97 -19.64
N ASP A 66 -4.09 -1.14 -20.33
CA ASP A 66 -4.09 -1.55 -21.74
C ASP A 66 -3.38 -0.52 -22.64
N GLU A 67 -3.56 0.79 -22.38
CA GLU A 67 -2.87 1.85 -23.12
C GLU A 67 -1.34 1.79 -22.91
N GLN A 68 -0.91 1.59 -21.66
CA GLN A 68 0.52 1.46 -21.34
C GLN A 68 1.12 0.19 -21.96
N LEU A 69 0.37 -0.91 -22.00
CA LEU A 69 0.80 -2.13 -22.65
C LEU A 69 1.00 -1.93 -24.17
N ASP A 70 0.10 -1.21 -24.83
CA ASP A 70 0.24 -0.88 -26.25
C ASP A 70 1.42 0.07 -26.51
N TRP A 71 1.63 1.06 -25.64
CA TRP A 71 2.83 1.91 -25.68
C TRP A 71 4.11 1.09 -25.55
N LEU A 72 4.18 0.14 -24.61
CA LEU A 72 5.34 -0.76 -24.46
C LEU A 72 5.59 -1.59 -25.73
N ARG A 73 4.53 -2.05 -26.41
CA ARG A 73 4.64 -2.78 -27.68
C ARG A 73 5.20 -1.93 -28.81
N GLN A 74 4.83 -0.66 -28.89
CA GLN A 74 5.34 0.28 -29.89
C GLN A 74 6.85 0.52 -29.73
N LEU A 75 7.35 0.48 -28.51
CA LEU A 75 8.79 0.59 -28.22
C LEU A 75 9.59 -0.69 -28.55
N SER A 76 8.95 -1.70 -29.15
CA SER A 76 9.55 -3.01 -29.43
C SER A 76 10.12 -3.68 -28.16
N ALA A 77 9.52 -3.40 -27.00
CA ALA A 77 9.96 -3.98 -25.75
C ALA A 77 9.80 -5.51 -25.79
N ARG A 78 10.78 -6.23 -25.23
CA ARG A 78 10.62 -7.67 -24.96
C ARG A 78 9.72 -7.83 -23.73
N ILE A 79 8.43 -7.97 -23.99
CA ILE A 79 7.40 -8.10 -22.97
C ILE A 79 7.09 -9.58 -22.74
N LYS A 80 7.21 -10.03 -21.49
CA LYS A 80 6.68 -11.32 -21.03
C LYS A 80 5.45 -11.04 -20.18
N MET A 81 4.29 -11.55 -20.58
CA MET A 81 3.09 -11.51 -19.75
C MET A 81 3.32 -12.40 -18.52
N LEU A 82 3.22 -11.83 -17.33
CA LEU A 82 3.28 -12.59 -16.08
C LEU A 82 1.88 -12.98 -15.62
N GLN A 83 0.94 -12.04 -15.69
CA GLN A 83 -0.46 -12.27 -15.34
C GLN A 83 -1.37 -11.45 -16.27
N ARG A 84 -2.39 -12.12 -16.83
CA ARG A 84 -3.47 -11.53 -17.63
C ARG A 84 -4.81 -11.84 -16.99
N ALA A 85 -5.15 -11.09 -15.97
CA ALA A 85 -6.47 -10.98 -15.40
C ALA A 85 -6.35 -9.76 -14.50
N SER A 86 -7.36 -8.90 -14.55
CA SER A 86 -7.22 -7.57 -13.97
C SER A 86 -6.73 -7.66 -12.53
N LEU A 87 -5.85 -6.77 -12.10
CA LEU A 87 -5.62 -6.58 -10.67
C LEU A 87 -6.94 -6.21 -9.94
N THR A 88 -8.02 -5.92 -10.68
CA THR A 88 -9.43 -5.87 -10.23
C THR A 88 -10.19 -7.20 -10.18
N ALA A 89 -9.57 -8.36 -10.43
CA ALA A 89 -10.15 -9.64 -10.03
C ALA A 89 -10.10 -9.60 -8.52
N ARG A 90 -11.18 -9.02 -7.94
CA ARG A 90 -11.34 -8.63 -6.54
C ARG A 90 -10.38 -9.45 -5.72
N SER A 91 -9.29 -8.83 -5.31
CA SER A 91 -8.67 -9.26 -4.08
C SER A 91 -9.84 -9.45 -3.13
N THR A 92 -9.99 -10.64 -2.57
CA THR A 92 -10.98 -10.89 -1.51
C THR A 92 -10.77 -9.98 -0.29
N LEU A 93 -9.73 -9.14 -0.33
CA LEU A 93 -9.57 -7.90 0.40
C LEU A 93 -10.71 -6.93 0.05
N ASP A 94 -11.82 -7.05 0.77
CA ASP A 94 -12.78 -5.98 0.94
C ASP A 94 -12.27 -4.97 1.98
N GLU A 95 -13.15 -4.13 2.53
CA GLU A 95 -12.80 -3.19 3.59
C GLU A 95 -12.23 -3.85 4.86
N ASN A 96 -12.39 -5.17 5.02
CA ASN A 96 -11.89 -5.94 6.16
C ASN A 96 -10.53 -6.59 5.88
N LEU A 97 -9.91 -6.33 4.71
CA LEU A 97 -8.58 -6.86 4.34
C LEU A 97 -8.44 -8.40 4.42
N GLY A 98 -9.55 -9.14 4.48
CA GLY A 98 -9.59 -10.59 4.45
C GLY A 98 -8.84 -11.24 5.62
N ALA A 99 -7.67 -11.81 5.36
CA ALA A 99 -6.85 -12.51 6.36
C ALA A 99 -5.80 -11.61 7.05
N TYR A 100 -5.80 -10.32 6.73
CA TYR A 100 -4.88 -9.33 7.28
C TYR A 100 -5.64 -8.35 8.17
N HIS A 101 -4.99 -7.82 9.20
CA HIS A 101 -5.61 -6.86 10.10
C HIS A 101 -5.84 -5.51 9.41
N THR A 102 -7.05 -4.97 9.56
CA THR A 102 -7.31 -3.54 9.36
C THR A 102 -6.56 -2.71 10.42
N TYR A 103 -6.44 -1.40 10.18
CA TYR A 103 -5.86 -0.49 11.17
C TYR A 103 -6.58 -0.55 12.53
N ALA A 104 -7.92 -0.68 12.52
CA ALA A 104 -8.72 -0.74 13.74
C ALA A 104 -8.51 -2.07 14.49
N GLU A 105 -8.49 -3.20 13.76
CA GLU A 105 -8.24 -4.51 14.36
C GLU A 105 -6.82 -4.62 14.91
N MET A 106 -5.82 -4.10 14.20
CA MET A 106 -4.43 -4.03 14.68
C MET A 106 -4.31 -3.20 15.96
N LEU A 107 -4.98 -2.04 16.02
CA LEU A 107 -4.98 -1.19 17.21
C LEU A 107 -5.66 -1.87 18.40
N ASP A 108 -6.76 -2.57 18.16
CA ASP A 108 -7.47 -3.32 19.20
C ASP A 108 -6.62 -4.48 19.74
N ASP A 109 -5.99 -5.26 18.86
CA ASP A 109 -5.09 -6.36 19.23
C ASP A 109 -3.89 -5.86 20.07
N MET A 110 -3.22 -4.80 19.62
CA MET A 110 -2.12 -4.19 20.39
C MET A 110 -2.61 -3.64 21.74
N SER A 111 -3.80 -3.04 21.80
CA SER A 111 -4.37 -2.54 23.05
C SER A 111 -4.67 -3.69 24.03
N GLN A 112 -5.20 -4.81 23.52
CA GLN A 112 -5.43 -6.01 24.31
C GLN A 112 -4.12 -6.61 24.83
N LEU A 113 -3.08 -6.65 23.99
CA LEU A 113 -1.75 -7.14 24.38
C LEU A 113 -1.14 -6.30 25.52
N ALA A 114 -1.16 -4.97 25.39
CA ALA A 114 -0.68 -4.07 26.44
C ALA A 114 -1.49 -4.21 27.75
N ALA A 115 -2.81 -4.41 27.65
CA ALA A 115 -3.66 -4.63 28.83
C ALA A 115 -3.41 -6.00 29.51
N ALA A 116 -3.06 -7.03 28.73
CA ALA A 116 -2.75 -8.36 29.24
C ALA A 116 -1.38 -8.43 29.92
N TYR A 117 -0.42 -7.61 29.47
CA TYR A 117 0.96 -7.62 29.97
C TYR A 117 1.45 -6.20 30.36
N PRO A 118 0.79 -5.51 31.31
CA PRO A 118 1.05 -4.09 31.57
C PRO A 118 2.46 -3.80 32.14
N GLU A 119 3.13 -4.79 32.73
CA GLU A 119 4.51 -4.65 33.22
C GLU A 119 5.54 -4.87 32.10
N LEU A 120 5.15 -5.48 30.98
CA LEU A 120 6.06 -5.88 29.89
C LEU A 120 5.81 -5.14 28.58
N ALA A 121 4.58 -4.68 28.35
CA ALA A 121 4.12 -4.16 27.07
C ALA A 121 3.34 -2.86 27.25
N ARG A 122 3.70 -1.82 26.48
CA ARG A 122 3.01 -0.54 26.46
C ARG A 122 2.77 -0.08 25.04
N LEU A 123 1.52 0.22 24.73
CA LEU A 123 1.16 0.89 23.49
C LEU A 123 1.49 2.38 23.58
N ASP A 124 2.29 2.86 22.63
CA ASP A 124 2.73 4.25 22.53
C ASP A 124 2.37 4.85 21.16
N THR A 125 2.43 6.17 21.05
CA THR A 125 2.17 6.92 19.83
C THR A 125 3.43 7.67 19.40
N LEU A 126 3.98 7.31 18.23
CA LEU A 126 5.14 7.96 17.62
C LEU A 126 4.79 9.27 16.91
N GLY A 127 3.50 9.54 16.69
CA GLY A 127 3.00 10.78 16.12
C GLY A 127 1.69 10.59 15.36
N THR A 128 1.40 11.51 14.46
CA THR A 128 0.22 11.48 13.60
C THR A 128 0.60 11.47 12.13
N SER A 129 -0.08 10.64 11.33
CA SER A 129 -0.02 10.68 9.87
C SER A 129 -0.56 12.01 9.31
N ILE A 130 -0.34 12.23 8.01
CA ILE A 130 -0.83 13.42 7.28
C ILE A 130 -2.36 13.54 7.33
N GLU A 131 -3.07 12.42 7.42
CA GLU A 131 -4.54 12.39 7.54
C GLU A 131 -5.01 12.38 9.02
N GLY A 132 -4.11 12.58 9.98
CA GLY A 132 -4.43 12.71 11.41
C GLY A 132 -4.64 11.38 12.16
N ARG A 133 -4.32 10.23 11.56
CA ARG A 133 -4.35 8.94 12.27
C ARG A 133 -3.08 8.74 13.11
N LEU A 134 -3.21 8.08 14.26
CA LEU A 134 -2.07 7.78 15.14
C LEU A 134 -1.11 6.79 14.47
N ILE A 135 0.18 7.07 14.57
CA ILE A 135 1.24 6.13 14.25
C ILE A 135 1.63 5.48 15.58
N VAL A 136 1.29 4.21 15.75
CA VAL A 136 1.43 3.50 17.03
C VAL A 136 2.64 2.58 17.03
N ALA A 137 3.17 2.32 18.23
CA ALA A 137 4.24 1.36 18.47
C ALA A 137 4.00 0.61 19.77
N MET A 138 4.38 -0.67 19.82
CA MET A 138 4.43 -1.43 21.08
C MET A 138 5.84 -1.39 21.64
N LYS A 139 6.03 -0.81 22.83
CA LYS A 139 7.27 -0.99 23.60
C LYS A 139 7.15 -2.31 24.36
N ILE A 140 8.17 -3.16 24.26
CA ILE A 140 8.28 -4.41 25.02
C ILE A 140 9.60 -4.39 25.80
N SER A 141 9.56 -4.50 27.12
CA SER A 141 10.72 -4.45 28.02
C SER A 141 10.32 -4.98 29.40
N ASP A 142 11.25 -5.53 30.16
CA ASP A 142 11.04 -5.93 31.56
C ASP A 142 10.89 -4.74 32.53
N ASN A 143 11.25 -3.52 32.10
CA ASN A 143 10.94 -2.25 32.77
C ASN A 143 10.29 -1.26 31.78
N VAL A 144 9.09 -1.59 31.29
CA VAL A 144 8.44 -0.85 30.18
C VAL A 144 8.32 0.66 30.44
N ASP A 145 8.13 1.09 31.68
CA ASP A 145 7.99 2.50 32.08
C ASP A 145 9.28 3.29 32.22
N ILE A 146 10.44 2.64 32.13
CA ILE A 146 11.75 3.25 32.29
C ILE A 146 12.49 3.19 30.95
N ASP A 147 13.17 4.27 30.60
CA ASP A 147 14.15 4.28 29.52
C ASP A 147 15.51 3.92 30.12
N GLU A 148 16.04 2.77 29.71
CA GLU A 148 17.24 2.16 30.29
C GLU A 148 18.40 2.21 29.30
N GLY A 149 19.63 2.10 29.79
CA GLY A 149 20.83 2.10 28.93
C GLY A 149 21.04 0.80 28.14
N GLU A 150 19.97 0.06 27.84
CA GLU A 150 20.02 -1.23 27.15
C GLU A 150 19.99 -1.06 25.63
N PRO A 151 20.52 -2.03 24.85
CA PRO A 151 20.38 -2.01 23.39
C PRO A 151 18.92 -2.21 22.95
N GLU A 152 18.47 -1.40 22.00
CA GLU A 152 17.11 -1.47 21.46
C GLU A 152 17.08 -2.05 20.04
N VAL A 153 15.96 -2.68 19.67
CA VAL A 153 15.68 -3.15 18.32
C VAL A 153 14.31 -2.64 17.88
N LEU A 154 14.26 -1.97 16.73
CA LEU A 154 13.01 -1.56 16.09
C LEU A 154 12.63 -2.57 15.01
N ILE A 155 11.40 -3.07 15.10
CA ILE A 155 10.80 -3.95 14.09
C ILE A 155 9.52 -3.30 13.62
N MET A 156 9.46 -3.01 12.32
CA MET A 156 8.36 -2.26 11.72
C MET A 156 7.85 -2.92 10.44
N GLY A 157 6.57 -2.68 10.18
CA GLY A 157 5.86 -3.11 8.98
C GLY A 157 5.11 -1.95 8.35
N CYS A 158 4.51 -2.20 7.18
CA CYS A 158 3.62 -1.27 6.49
C CYS A 158 4.24 0.10 6.12
N HIS A 159 5.54 0.14 5.81
CA HIS A 159 6.15 1.34 5.22
C HIS A 159 5.56 1.64 3.83
N HIS A 160 5.22 0.59 3.06
CA HIS A 160 4.40 0.69 1.86
C HIS A 160 3.02 0.09 2.12
N SER A 161 1.96 0.88 1.90
CA SER A 161 0.57 0.49 2.22
C SER A 161 0.05 -0.73 1.46
N ARG A 162 0.65 -1.08 0.31
CA ARG A 162 0.26 -2.24 -0.50
C ARG A 162 0.86 -3.57 -0.03
N GLU A 163 1.79 -3.53 0.93
CA GLU A 163 2.48 -4.71 1.47
C GLU A 163 1.80 -5.16 2.77
N LEU A 164 0.50 -5.45 2.72
CA LEU A 164 -0.34 -5.72 3.91
C LEU A 164 0.22 -6.83 4.80
N MET A 165 0.82 -7.86 4.22
CA MET A 165 1.47 -8.96 4.94
C MET A 165 2.61 -8.51 5.85
N SER A 166 3.19 -7.33 5.62
CA SER A 166 4.26 -6.78 6.46
C SER A 166 3.77 -6.26 7.81
N VAL A 167 2.47 -5.98 7.98
CA VAL A 167 1.87 -5.63 9.28
C VAL A 167 1.89 -6.85 10.21
N GLU A 168 1.63 -8.02 9.66
CA GLU A 168 1.46 -9.26 10.44
C GLU A 168 2.76 -9.73 11.07
N VAL A 169 3.92 -9.41 10.50
CA VAL A 169 5.22 -9.89 11.01
C VAL A 169 5.57 -9.25 12.36
N PRO A 170 5.59 -7.90 12.52
CA PRO A 170 5.75 -7.28 13.84
C PRO A 170 4.65 -7.65 14.82
N LEU A 171 3.39 -7.72 14.36
CA LEU A 171 2.26 -8.06 15.23
C LEU A 171 2.41 -9.48 15.78
N LYS A 172 2.78 -10.45 14.92
CA LYS A 172 3.02 -11.82 15.32
C LYS A 172 4.23 -11.98 16.24
N LEU A 173 5.24 -11.12 16.11
CA LEU A 173 6.39 -11.13 17.00
C LEU A 173 6.05 -10.62 18.40
N ALA A 174 5.08 -9.70 18.51
CA ALA A 174 4.63 -9.17 19.79
C ALA A 174 3.82 -10.19 20.62
N HIS A 175 3.24 -11.22 19.98
CA HIS A 175 2.50 -12.34 20.59
C HIS A 175 3.37 -13.56 20.87
#